data_AF-A0A2T7VR74-F1
#
_entry.id   AF-A0A2T7VR74-F1
#
_cell.length_a   1.000
_cell.length_b   1.000
_cell.length_c   1.000
_cell.angle_alpha   90.00
_cell.angle_beta   90.00
_cell.angle_gamma   90.00
#
_symmetry.space_group_name_H-M   'P 1'
#
loop_
_entity.id
_entity.type
_entity.pdbx_description
1 polymer ?
#
loop_
_entity_poly.entity_id
_entity_poly.type
_entity_poly.pdbx_seq_one_letter_code
_entity_poly.pdbx_strand_id
1 'polypeptide(L)'
;MIPRVLIIAGSDSGGGAGIQADIKTVTMLGGHAMTAITAITAQNTLGVQAVHPVPVDMVVAQMTSVLDDIGVDAVKIGMIGSAATVHAVADVLEALAVPVVFDPVMIATSGSVLADADTIAAFARLMRCATVITPNLPELAALGGIDAVRAGGAAILAKGGHAPGDTVFDRLIYADGTERTWSNPRIDTRHSHGTGCTLASAIATGLAAGLSLGAAVARGIGFVRIALHGAPGLGAGHGPMGHARVRMDSDLGGLSPNQVTLPATDHAASFAFFRTLGLTPIVDSAGRYARFESTAGTTLSIEAADEIDGRPILFLETADLDAAVARLRAAGHAVADPVAQPWGWREARVTDPAGNALCLYTAGEHRRFPPWRLACPD
;
A
#
# COMPACT_ATOMS: atom_id res chain seq x y z
N MET A 1 4.56 -6.39 -17.89
CA MET A 1 4.28 -5.02 -18.37
C MET A 1 4.40 -4.09 -17.18
N ILE A 2 5.01 -2.90 -17.35
CA ILE A 2 5.15 -1.91 -16.26
C ILE A 2 3.87 -1.07 -16.23
N PRO A 3 3.08 -1.07 -15.13
CA PRO A 3 1.87 -0.27 -15.03
C PRO A 3 2.16 1.23 -15.14
N ARG A 4 1.54 1.95 -16.09
CA ARG A 4 1.70 3.41 -16.25
C ARG A 4 0.54 4.13 -15.57
N VAL A 5 0.82 4.87 -14.50
CA VAL A 5 -0.23 5.53 -13.69
C VAL A 5 -0.09 7.05 -13.80
N LEU A 6 -1.12 7.72 -14.32
CA LEU A 6 -1.19 9.18 -14.35
C LEU A 6 -1.79 9.69 -13.04
N ILE A 7 -1.05 10.54 -12.33
CA ILE A 7 -1.45 11.16 -11.08
C ILE A 7 -1.82 12.63 -11.34
N ILE A 8 -3.03 13.03 -10.99
CA ILE A 8 -3.51 14.41 -11.10
C ILE A 8 -3.75 14.93 -9.68
N ALA A 9 -2.78 15.67 -9.13
CA ALA A 9 -2.81 16.08 -7.72
C ALA A 9 -1.89 17.28 -7.42
N GLY A 10 -1.98 17.81 -6.20
CA GLY A 10 -1.05 18.82 -5.69
C GLY A 10 0.29 18.25 -5.23
N SER A 11 1.33 19.06 -5.34
CA SER A 11 2.67 18.79 -4.82
C SER A 11 2.78 19.20 -3.34
N ASP A 12 3.13 18.26 -2.47
CA ASP A 12 3.44 18.48 -1.06
C ASP A 12 4.95 18.66 -0.86
N SER A 13 5.38 19.87 -0.47
CA SER A 13 6.79 20.18 -0.21
C SER A 13 7.43 19.30 0.87
N GLY A 14 6.65 18.79 1.83
CA GLY A 14 7.13 17.89 2.89
C GLY A 14 7.32 16.45 2.41
N GLY A 15 6.81 16.11 1.22
CA GLY A 15 6.95 14.82 0.58
C GLY A 15 6.19 13.68 1.25
N GLY A 16 5.23 13.96 2.13
CA GLY A 16 4.46 12.95 2.86
C GLY A 16 3.12 12.60 2.21
N ALA A 17 2.54 13.52 1.45
CA ALA A 17 1.29 13.35 0.71
C ALA A 17 1.45 13.80 -0.76
N GLY A 18 0.31 14.00 -1.44
CA GLY A 18 0.27 14.54 -2.80
C GLY A 18 1.08 13.72 -3.80
N ILE A 19 1.56 14.42 -4.83
CA ILE A 19 2.37 13.86 -5.92
C ILE A 19 3.56 13.03 -5.41
N GLN A 20 4.19 13.45 -4.32
CA GLN A 20 5.35 12.77 -3.75
C GLN A 20 4.97 11.40 -3.15
N ALA A 21 3.87 11.33 -2.40
CA ALA A 21 3.36 10.05 -1.90
C ALA A 21 2.88 9.15 -3.05
N ASP A 22 2.25 9.75 -4.06
CA ASP A 22 1.74 9.04 -5.21
C ASP A 22 2.87 8.37 -6.01
N ILE A 23 3.93 9.12 -6.38
CA ILE A 23 5.11 8.59 -7.06
C ILE A 23 5.76 7.46 -6.24
N LYS A 24 6.02 7.70 -4.94
CA LYS A 24 6.64 6.69 -4.07
C LYS A 24 5.83 5.40 -4.05
N THR A 25 4.51 5.52 -3.97
CA THR A 25 3.62 4.36 -3.94
C THR A 25 3.68 3.57 -5.24
N VAL A 26 3.49 4.25 -6.38
CA VAL A 26 3.52 3.61 -7.71
C VAL A 26 4.87 2.95 -7.96
N THR A 27 5.99 3.64 -7.67
CA THR A 27 7.35 3.11 -7.83
C THR A 27 7.58 1.88 -6.96
N MET A 28 7.19 1.92 -5.68
CA MET A 28 7.37 0.79 -4.77
C MET A 28 6.51 -0.43 -5.13
N LEU A 29 5.46 -0.23 -5.93
CA LEU A 29 4.60 -1.29 -6.44
C LEU A 29 4.97 -1.76 -7.86
N GLY A 30 6.10 -1.27 -8.40
CA GLY A 30 6.65 -1.67 -9.71
C GLY A 30 6.07 -0.92 -10.91
N GLY A 31 5.33 0.17 -10.69
CA GLY A 31 4.76 1.01 -11.74
C GLY A 31 5.62 2.20 -12.12
N HIS A 32 5.24 2.85 -13.22
CA HIS A 32 5.76 4.13 -13.69
C HIS A 32 4.74 5.23 -13.40
N ALA A 33 5.10 6.18 -12.54
CA ALA A 33 4.25 7.32 -12.21
C ALA A 33 4.50 8.49 -13.17
N MET A 34 3.42 9.01 -13.74
CA MET A 34 3.40 10.28 -14.46
C MET A 34 2.52 11.26 -13.69
N THR A 35 2.73 12.55 -13.89
CA THR A 35 2.07 13.56 -13.05
C THR A 35 1.54 14.73 -13.86
N ALA A 36 0.34 15.19 -13.53
CA ALA A 36 -0.17 16.51 -13.84
C ALA A 36 -0.40 17.26 -12.51
N ILE A 37 0.48 18.22 -12.21
CA ILE A 37 0.48 18.94 -10.94
C ILE A 37 -0.60 20.03 -10.99
N THR A 38 -1.53 20.00 -10.03
CA THR A 38 -2.67 20.94 -9.95
C THR A 38 -2.39 22.16 -9.08
N ALA A 39 -1.49 22.02 -8.11
CA ALA A 39 -1.03 23.10 -7.25
C ALA A 39 0.31 22.72 -6.59
N ILE A 40 1.04 23.71 -6.10
CA ILE A 40 2.22 23.54 -5.25
C ILE A 40 1.86 24.04 -3.86
N THR A 41 2.08 23.24 -2.82
CA THR A 41 1.87 23.67 -1.44
C THR A 41 3.22 23.91 -0.75
N ALA A 42 3.40 25.08 -0.14
CA ALA A 42 4.40 25.25 0.90
C ALA A 42 3.81 24.58 2.15
N GLN A 43 4.22 23.34 2.39
CA GLN A 43 3.65 22.47 3.40
C GLN A 43 4.75 21.65 4.07
N ASN A 44 4.55 21.36 5.34
CA ASN A 44 5.39 20.44 6.12
C ASN A 44 4.53 19.72 7.16
N THR A 45 5.16 18.98 8.08
CA THR A 45 4.46 18.19 9.11
C THR A 45 3.59 19.02 10.07
N LEU A 46 3.79 20.34 10.14
CA LEU A 46 3.02 21.28 10.97
C LEU A 46 1.81 21.88 10.22
N GLY A 47 1.66 21.61 8.93
CA GLY A 47 0.52 22.02 8.11
C GLY A 47 0.90 22.78 6.85
N VAL A 48 -0.09 23.42 6.23
CA VAL A 48 0.03 24.18 4.98
C VAL A 48 0.22 25.67 5.28
N GLN A 49 1.26 26.28 4.73
CA GLN A 49 1.57 27.70 4.87
C GLN A 49 1.17 28.53 3.64
N ALA A 50 1.23 27.94 2.45
CA ALA A 50 0.79 28.58 1.21
C ALA A 50 0.38 27.55 0.17
N VAL A 51 -0.50 27.96 -0.74
CA VAL A 51 -0.93 27.17 -1.90
C VAL A 51 -0.79 28.04 -3.15
N HIS A 52 -0.09 27.53 -4.16
CA HIS A 52 0.03 28.16 -5.47
C HIS A 52 -0.67 27.27 -6.51
N PRO A 53 -1.86 27.65 -7.01
CA PRO A 53 -2.56 26.87 -8.02
C PRO A 53 -1.81 26.91 -9.36
N VAL A 54 -1.72 25.77 -10.03
CA VAL A 54 -1.18 25.70 -11.40
C VAL A 54 -2.29 26.11 -12.38
N PRO A 55 -2.00 26.97 -13.38
CA PRO A 55 -2.97 27.33 -14.40
C PRO A 55 -3.61 26.12 -15.09
N VAL A 56 -4.91 26.20 -15.40
CA VAL A 56 -5.70 25.07 -15.94
C VAL A 56 -5.12 24.55 -17.25
N ASP A 57 -4.72 25.44 -18.15
CA ASP A 57 -4.07 25.13 -19.43
C ASP A 57 -2.76 24.37 -19.24
N MET A 58 -1.98 24.72 -18.23
CA MET A 58 -0.75 23.99 -17.86
C MET A 58 -1.06 22.60 -17.27
N VAL A 59 -2.14 22.44 -16.49
CA VAL A 59 -2.57 21.10 -16.02
C VAL A 59 -2.93 20.20 -17.20
N VAL A 60 -3.72 20.70 -18.14
CA VAL A 60 -4.10 19.97 -19.35
C VAL A 60 -2.87 19.67 -20.21
N ALA A 61 -1.97 20.64 -20.41
CA ALA A 61 -0.74 20.43 -21.19
C ALA A 61 0.15 19.33 -20.60
N GLN A 62 0.27 19.24 -19.26
CA GLN A 62 0.98 18.14 -18.60
C GLN A 62 0.31 16.80 -18.90
N MET A 63 -1.02 16.72 -18.79
CA MET A 63 -1.77 15.49 -19.10
C MET A 63 -1.57 15.07 -20.56
N THR A 64 -1.81 15.97 -21.51
CA THR A 64 -1.63 15.70 -22.94
C THR A 64 -0.21 15.25 -23.26
N SER A 65 0.80 15.91 -22.70
CA SER A 65 2.21 15.56 -22.95
C SER A 65 2.54 14.12 -22.58
N VAL A 66 2.01 13.59 -21.48
CA VAL A 66 2.30 12.21 -21.07
C VAL A 66 1.37 11.20 -21.72
N LEU A 67 0.12 11.58 -21.99
CA LEU A 67 -0.84 10.73 -22.68
C LEU A 67 -0.45 10.45 -24.13
N ASP A 68 0.07 11.46 -24.85
CA ASP A 68 0.39 11.36 -26.27
C ASP A 68 1.66 10.54 -26.57
N ASP A 69 2.63 10.52 -25.64
CA ASP A 69 3.90 9.81 -25.81
C ASP A 69 3.96 8.51 -25.00
N ILE A 70 3.79 8.61 -23.68
CA ILE A 70 3.98 7.48 -22.77
C ILE A 70 2.73 6.61 -22.70
N GLY A 71 1.54 7.22 -22.82
CA GLY A 71 0.23 6.59 -22.60
C GLY A 71 -0.07 6.30 -21.13
N VAL A 72 -1.24 5.70 -20.86
CA VAL A 72 -1.73 5.49 -19.49
C VAL A 72 -2.47 4.15 -19.36
N ASP A 73 -2.34 3.51 -18.21
CA ASP A 73 -3.06 2.27 -17.85
C ASP A 73 -4.05 2.47 -16.71
N ALA A 74 -3.85 3.49 -15.86
CA ALA A 74 -4.85 3.98 -14.90
C ALA A 74 -4.58 5.44 -14.52
N VAL A 75 -5.61 6.13 -14.03
CA VAL A 75 -5.51 7.49 -13.50
C VAL A 75 -5.82 7.49 -12.01
N LYS A 76 -5.04 8.22 -11.21
CA LYS A 76 -5.41 8.62 -9.86
C LYS A 76 -5.60 10.11 -9.79
N ILE A 77 -6.71 10.54 -9.21
CA ILE A 77 -7.03 11.93 -8.96
C ILE A 77 -6.96 12.17 -7.46
N GLY A 78 -6.21 13.20 -7.04
CA GLY A 78 -6.16 13.67 -5.66
C GLY A 78 -6.69 15.09 -5.54
N MET A 79 -5.96 15.95 -4.82
CA MET A 79 -6.31 17.35 -4.63
C MET A 79 -6.41 18.10 -5.98
N ILE A 80 -7.59 18.66 -6.27
CA ILE A 80 -7.84 19.60 -7.37
C ILE A 80 -8.38 20.90 -6.76
N GLY A 81 -7.73 22.02 -7.07
CA GLY A 81 -7.96 23.29 -6.36
C GLY A 81 -9.00 24.24 -6.97
N SER A 82 -9.68 23.87 -8.06
CA SER A 82 -10.74 24.72 -8.63
C SER A 82 -11.75 23.93 -9.48
N ALA A 83 -12.99 24.41 -9.53
CA ALA A 83 -14.03 23.89 -10.42
C ALA A 83 -13.61 23.91 -11.90
N ALA A 84 -12.89 24.95 -12.35
CA ALA A 84 -12.40 25.05 -13.72
C ALA A 84 -11.41 23.92 -14.05
N THR A 85 -10.46 23.64 -13.14
CA THR A 85 -9.53 22.50 -13.29
C THR A 85 -10.29 21.17 -13.27
N VAL A 86 -11.30 21.02 -12.40
CA VAL A 86 -12.13 19.81 -12.35
C VAL A 86 -12.80 19.54 -13.70
N HIS A 87 -13.41 20.55 -14.31
CA HIS A 87 -14.09 20.39 -15.60
C HIS A 87 -13.10 20.07 -16.72
N ALA A 88 -11.97 20.77 -16.79
CA ALA A 88 -10.96 20.54 -17.83
C ALA A 88 -10.30 19.15 -17.71
N VAL A 89 -10.03 18.69 -16.47
CA VAL A 89 -9.56 17.32 -16.23
C VAL A 89 -10.60 16.31 -16.69
N ALA A 90 -11.88 16.52 -16.34
CA ALA A 90 -12.94 15.62 -16.76
C ALA A 90 -13.09 15.55 -18.30
N ASP A 91 -12.92 16.66 -19.02
CA ASP A 91 -12.94 16.67 -20.50
C ASP A 91 -11.90 15.70 -21.08
N VAL A 92 -10.69 15.67 -20.50
CA VAL A 92 -9.63 14.73 -20.93
C VAL A 92 -9.97 13.30 -20.55
N LEU A 93 -10.48 13.06 -19.34
CA LEU A 93 -10.78 11.72 -18.83
C LEU A 93 -11.94 11.03 -19.57
N GLU A 94 -12.93 11.79 -20.04
CA GLU A 94 -14.07 11.25 -20.80
C GLU A 94 -13.64 10.59 -22.12
N ALA A 95 -12.45 10.91 -22.65
CA ALA A 95 -11.87 10.27 -23.82
C ALA A 95 -11.05 9.00 -23.50
N LEU A 96 -10.81 8.68 -22.22
CA LEU A 96 -9.96 7.57 -21.81
C LEU A 96 -10.78 6.35 -21.41
N ALA A 97 -10.35 5.18 -21.87
CA ALA A 97 -10.94 3.88 -21.51
C ALA A 97 -10.07 3.13 -20.48
N VAL A 98 -9.63 3.82 -19.42
CA VAL A 98 -8.79 3.26 -18.35
C VAL A 98 -9.43 3.45 -16.99
N PRO A 99 -9.08 2.63 -15.97
CA PRO A 99 -9.60 2.80 -14.62
C PRO A 99 -9.20 4.16 -14.03
N VAL A 100 -10.15 4.80 -13.35
CA VAL A 100 -9.95 6.08 -12.67
C VAL A 100 -10.23 5.90 -11.17
N VAL A 101 -9.24 6.19 -10.34
CA VAL A 101 -9.35 6.22 -8.89
C VAL A 101 -9.45 7.67 -8.43
N PHE A 102 -10.58 8.05 -7.84
CA PHE A 102 -10.77 9.40 -7.32
C PHE A 102 -10.66 9.42 -5.79
N ASP A 103 -9.65 10.12 -5.27
CA ASP A 103 -9.50 10.47 -3.85
C ASP A 103 -10.02 11.91 -3.67
N PRO A 104 -11.26 12.10 -3.18
CA PRO A 104 -11.93 13.40 -3.16
C PRO A 104 -11.40 14.27 -2.02
N VAL A 105 -10.12 14.66 -2.09
CA VAL A 105 -9.43 15.43 -1.07
C VAL A 105 -10.05 16.82 -0.98
N MET A 106 -10.73 17.10 0.14
CA MET A 106 -11.34 18.39 0.43
C MET A 106 -10.62 19.17 1.53
N ILE A 107 -9.94 18.46 2.44
CA ILE A 107 -9.29 19.01 3.62
C ILE A 107 -7.93 18.32 3.80
N ALA A 108 -6.88 19.09 4.08
CA ALA A 108 -5.57 18.55 4.38
C ALA A 108 -5.59 17.77 5.71
N THR A 109 -4.68 16.82 5.90
CA THR A 109 -4.50 16.14 7.21
C THR A 109 -4.25 17.12 8.35
N SER A 110 -3.70 18.30 8.06
CA SER A 110 -3.51 19.39 9.02
C SER A 110 -4.75 20.26 9.28
N GLY A 111 -5.89 19.97 8.65
CA GLY A 111 -7.17 20.69 8.81
C GLY A 111 -7.41 21.87 7.85
N SER A 112 -6.48 22.16 6.94
CA SER A 112 -6.64 23.25 5.97
C SER A 112 -7.68 22.90 4.89
N VAL A 113 -8.64 23.78 4.61
CA VAL A 113 -9.61 23.60 3.51
C VAL A 113 -8.88 23.71 2.17
N LEU A 114 -9.09 22.73 1.29
CA LEU A 114 -8.43 22.63 -0.02
C LEU A 114 -9.40 22.73 -1.21
N ALA A 115 -10.70 22.52 -0.98
CA ALA A 115 -11.75 22.66 -1.99
C ALA A 115 -12.89 23.52 -1.43
N ASP A 116 -13.33 24.51 -2.21
CA ASP A 116 -14.52 25.32 -1.92
C ASP A 116 -15.80 24.62 -2.39
N ALA A 117 -16.96 25.22 -2.09
CA ALA A 117 -18.27 24.65 -2.42
C ALA A 117 -18.45 24.43 -3.93
N ASP A 118 -17.96 25.35 -4.77
CA ASP A 118 -18.05 25.26 -6.22
C ASP A 118 -17.21 24.08 -6.74
N THR A 119 -16.02 23.87 -6.18
CA THR A 119 -15.15 22.74 -6.49
C THR A 119 -15.78 21.42 -6.07
N ILE A 120 -16.38 21.35 -4.88
CA ILE A 120 -17.09 20.16 -4.39
C ILE A 120 -18.29 19.84 -5.30
N ALA A 121 -19.06 20.86 -5.72
CA ALA A 121 -20.14 20.65 -6.68
C ALA A 121 -19.63 20.11 -8.03
N ALA A 122 -18.48 20.61 -8.51
CA ALA A 122 -17.87 20.15 -9.75
C ALA A 122 -17.40 18.69 -9.68
N PHE A 123 -17.07 18.15 -8.48
CA PHE A 123 -16.66 16.75 -8.31
C PHE A 123 -17.70 15.74 -8.81
N ALA A 124 -18.98 16.12 -8.89
CA ALA A 124 -20.03 15.28 -9.49
C ALA A 124 -19.67 14.82 -10.92
N ARG A 125 -18.90 15.61 -11.69
CA ARG A 125 -18.43 15.21 -13.01
C ARG A 125 -17.32 14.16 -12.93
N LEU A 126 -16.33 14.34 -12.06
CA LEU A 126 -15.25 13.36 -11.86
C LEU A 126 -15.77 12.04 -11.30
N MET A 127 -16.78 12.09 -10.43
CA MET A 127 -17.42 10.88 -9.90
C MET A 127 -18.04 10.01 -11.01
N ARG A 128 -18.55 10.60 -12.10
CA ARG A 128 -19.06 9.84 -13.25
C ARG A 128 -17.96 9.20 -14.10
N CYS A 129 -16.74 9.75 -14.07
CA CYS A 129 -15.58 9.18 -14.73
C CYS A 129 -14.89 8.10 -13.87
N ALA A 130 -15.17 8.07 -12.56
CA ALA A 130 -14.45 7.23 -11.61
C ALA A 130 -14.88 5.75 -11.69
N THR A 131 -13.89 4.87 -11.67
CA THR A 131 -14.11 3.44 -11.41
C THR A 131 -14.36 3.21 -9.92
N VAL A 132 -13.59 3.90 -9.07
CA VAL A 132 -13.74 3.85 -7.62
C VAL A 132 -13.45 5.22 -7.02
N ILE A 133 -14.25 5.59 -6.03
CA ILE A 133 -14.07 6.80 -5.23
C ILE A 133 -13.67 6.35 -3.83
N THR A 134 -12.69 7.01 -3.23
CA THR A 134 -12.06 6.57 -1.98
C THR A 134 -12.28 7.57 -0.84
N PRO A 135 -13.51 7.98 -0.49
CA PRO A 135 -13.73 9.01 0.52
C PRO A 135 -13.46 8.50 1.94
N ASN A 136 -12.96 9.36 2.83
CA ASN A 136 -13.08 9.16 4.27
C ASN A 136 -14.52 9.50 4.74
N LEU A 137 -14.83 9.25 6.01
CA LEU A 137 -16.17 9.50 6.55
C LEU A 137 -16.63 10.96 6.40
N PRO A 138 -15.83 11.99 6.76
CA PRO A 138 -16.16 13.39 6.48
C PRO A 138 -16.39 13.71 4.99
N GLU A 139 -15.49 13.24 4.11
CA GLU A 139 -15.59 13.46 2.66
C GLU A 139 -16.85 12.81 2.09
N LEU A 140 -17.19 11.61 2.54
CA LEU A 140 -18.40 10.89 2.11
C LEU A 140 -19.66 11.66 2.49
N ALA A 141 -19.70 12.25 3.69
CA ALA A 141 -20.81 13.10 4.11
C ALA A 141 -20.91 14.37 3.25
N ALA A 142 -19.77 15.01 2.94
CA ALA A 142 -19.73 16.19 2.08
C ALA A 142 -20.15 15.92 0.63
N LEU A 143 -19.94 14.68 0.15
CA LEU A 143 -20.43 14.22 -1.16
C LEU A 143 -21.92 13.82 -1.18
N GLY A 144 -22.64 13.98 -0.06
CA GLY A 144 -24.06 13.63 0.03
C GLY A 144 -24.34 12.18 0.42
N GLY A 145 -23.31 11.45 0.87
CA GLY A 145 -23.43 10.07 1.34
C GLY A 145 -23.35 9.01 0.25
N ILE A 146 -23.52 7.75 0.64
CA ILE A 146 -23.33 6.56 -0.23
C ILE A 146 -24.26 6.62 -1.44
N ASP A 147 -25.53 6.95 -1.26
CA ASP A 147 -26.52 6.92 -2.34
C ASP A 147 -26.23 7.97 -3.41
N ALA A 148 -25.82 9.17 -3.01
CA ALA A 148 -25.44 10.23 -3.93
C ALA A 148 -24.23 9.84 -4.78
N VAL A 149 -23.22 9.23 -4.15
CA VAL A 149 -22.01 8.78 -4.85
C VAL A 149 -22.30 7.58 -5.76
N ARG A 150 -23.11 6.61 -5.31
CA ARG A 150 -23.50 5.44 -6.12
C ARG A 150 -24.34 5.80 -7.33
N ALA A 151 -25.17 6.85 -7.25
CA ALA A 151 -25.93 7.34 -8.39
C ALA A 151 -25.01 7.77 -9.57
N GLY A 152 -23.74 8.06 -9.31
CA GLY A 152 -22.72 8.32 -10.34
C GLY A 152 -22.17 7.08 -11.03
N GLY A 153 -22.48 5.87 -10.56
CA GLY A 153 -22.06 4.59 -11.17
C GLY A 153 -20.71 4.03 -10.70
N ALA A 154 -19.97 4.76 -9.87
CA ALA A 154 -18.67 4.35 -9.35
C ALA A 154 -18.80 3.43 -8.13
N ALA A 155 -17.79 2.57 -7.91
CA ALA A 155 -17.60 1.90 -6.63
C ALA A 155 -17.14 2.89 -5.55
N ILE A 156 -17.37 2.55 -4.28
CA ILE A 156 -17.01 3.39 -3.13
C ILE A 156 -16.14 2.59 -2.17
N LEU A 157 -14.94 3.06 -1.87
CA LEU A 157 -14.15 2.59 -0.74
C LEU A 157 -14.29 3.59 0.41
N ALA A 158 -15.24 3.33 1.31
CA ALA A 158 -15.41 4.13 2.52
C ALA A 158 -14.28 3.80 3.50
N LYS A 159 -13.35 4.75 3.70
CA LYS A 159 -12.14 4.58 4.52
C LYS A 159 -12.48 4.73 6.01
N GLY A 160 -12.15 3.73 6.81
CA GLY A 160 -12.50 3.67 8.24
C GLY A 160 -11.57 4.41 9.19
N GLY A 161 -10.41 4.86 8.73
CA GLY A 161 -9.32 5.35 9.60
C GLY A 161 -9.69 6.48 10.58
N HIS A 162 -10.74 7.26 10.27
CA HIS A 162 -11.23 8.36 11.10
C HIS A 162 -12.26 7.94 12.17
N ALA A 163 -12.80 6.72 12.09
CA ALA A 163 -13.69 6.21 13.13
C ALA A 163 -12.90 5.95 14.44
N PRO A 164 -13.50 6.10 15.63
CA PRO A 164 -12.86 5.74 16.89
C PRO A 164 -12.74 4.21 17.05
N GLY A 165 -11.91 3.77 18.00
CA GLY A 165 -11.75 2.37 18.41
C GLY A 165 -10.52 1.66 17.83
N ASP A 166 -10.24 0.47 18.35
CA ASP A 166 -8.99 -0.27 18.11
C ASP A 166 -8.96 -1.04 16.79
N THR A 167 -10.07 -1.06 16.07
CA THR A 167 -10.20 -1.71 14.76
C THR A 167 -10.61 -0.70 13.71
N VAL A 168 -9.91 -0.71 12.57
CA VAL A 168 -10.23 0.07 11.38
C VAL A 168 -11.00 -0.82 10.41
N PHE A 169 -12.14 -0.32 9.91
CA PHE A 169 -12.98 -1.01 8.95
C PHE A 169 -13.01 -0.24 7.63
N ASP A 170 -12.45 -0.82 6.57
CA ASP A 170 -12.55 -0.28 5.21
C ASP A 170 -13.61 -1.06 4.44
N ARG A 171 -14.60 -0.36 3.88
CA ARG A 171 -15.74 -0.98 3.19
C ARG A 171 -15.76 -0.59 1.73
N LEU A 172 -15.58 -1.56 0.85
CA LEU A 172 -15.77 -1.43 -0.60
C LEU A 172 -17.21 -1.81 -0.95
N ILE A 173 -17.92 -0.89 -1.60
CA ILE A 173 -19.27 -1.05 -2.12
C ILE A 173 -19.16 -0.97 -3.64
N TYR A 174 -19.48 -2.05 -4.33
CA TYR A 174 -19.44 -2.11 -5.79
C TYR A 174 -20.68 -1.41 -6.40
N ALA A 175 -20.61 -1.10 -7.69
CA ALA A 175 -21.71 -0.46 -8.41
C ALA A 175 -23.00 -1.31 -8.35
N ASP A 176 -22.87 -2.64 -8.45
CA ASP A 176 -23.97 -3.60 -8.33
C ASP A 176 -24.55 -3.74 -6.91
N GLY A 177 -23.96 -3.06 -5.92
CA GLY A 177 -24.39 -3.08 -4.52
C GLY A 177 -23.81 -4.22 -3.69
N THR A 178 -22.98 -5.10 -4.27
CA THR A 178 -22.21 -6.05 -3.48
C THR A 178 -21.18 -5.31 -2.62
N GLU A 179 -20.78 -5.90 -1.50
CA GLU A 179 -19.86 -5.26 -0.56
C GLU A 179 -18.74 -6.21 -0.13
N ARG A 180 -17.58 -5.62 0.18
CA ARG A 180 -16.46 -6.29 0.82
C ARG A 180 -15.91 -5.41 1.93
N THR A 181 -15.61 -6.02 3.07
CA THR A 181 -15.06 -5.31 4.24
C THR A 181 -13.72 -5.90 4.62
N TRP A 182 -12.77 -5.03 4.95
CA TRP A 182 -11.51 -5.39 5.60
C TRP A 182 -11.50 -4.81 7.01
N SER A 183 -11.10 -5.62 7.97
CA SER A 183 -10.94 -5.23 9.37
C SER A 183 -9.50 -5.43 9.79
N ASN A 184 -8.84 -4.39 10.31
CA ASN A 184 -7.47 -4.49 10.78
C ASN A 184 -7.29 -3.76 12.12
N PRO A 185 -6.34 -4.20 12.98
CA PRO A 185 -5.97 -3.45 14.18
C PRO A 185 -5.48 -2.05 13.82
N ARG A 186 -5.86 -1.05 14.62
CA ARG A 186 -5.36 0.31 14.50
C ARG A 186 -3.86 0.33 14.82
N ILE A 187 -3.11 1.04 13.99
CA ILE A 187 -1.71 1.35 14.25
C ILE A 187 -1.68 2.72 14.91
N ASP A 188 -1.30 2.79 16.18
CA ASP A 188 -1.16 4.05 16.90
C ASP A 188 0.13 4.75 16.47
N THR A 189 -0.01 5.81 15.68
CA THR A 189 1.11 6.62 15.19
C THR A 189 0.64 8.00 14.77
N ARG A 190 1.45 9.01 15.06
CA ARG A 190 1.28 10.37 14.51
C ARG A 190 1.73 10.48 13.05
N HIS A 191 2.40 9.45 12.53
CA HIS A 191 3.01 9.46 11.20
C HIS A 191 2.06 8.90 10.13
N SER A 192 0.88 9.53 10.02
CA SER A 192 -0.22 9.12 9.13
C SER A 192 -0.47 10.09 7.97
N HIS A 193 0.42 11.06 7.77
CA HIS A 193 0.31 12.02 6.67
C HIS A 193 0.42 11.31 5.32
N GLY A 194 -0.57 11.55 4.44
CA GLY A 194 -0.64 10.96 3.11
C GLY A 194 -1.20 9.54 3.01
N THR A 195 -1.83 9.00 4.06
CA THR A 195 -2.52 7.69 4.04
C THR A 195 -3.53 7.56 2.91
N GLY A 196 -4.39 8.57 2.71
CA GLY A 196 -5.39 8.60 1.63
C GLY A 196 -4.77 8.56 0.24
N CYS A 197 -3.83 9.47 -0.05
CA CYS A 197 -3.14 9.53 -1.33
C CYS A 197 -2.41 8.23 -1.66
N THR A 198 -1.73 7.66 -0.66
CA THR A 198 -1.02 6.37 -0.77
C THR A 198 -1.99 5.23 -1.08
N LEU A 199 -3.12 5.12 -0.38
CA LEU A 199 -4.11 4.07 -0.64
C LEU A 199 -4.67 4.16 -2.06
N ALA A 200 -5.09 5.36 -2.48
CA ALA A 200 -5.64 5.60 -3.81
C ALA A 200 -4.62 5.27 -4.92
N SER A 201 -3.36 5.69 -4.74
CA SER A 201 -2.29 5.40 -5.70
C SER A 201 -1.93 3.91 -5.76
N ALA A 202 -1.99 3.19 -4.64
CA ALA A 202 -1.78 1.75 -4.62
C ALA A 202 -2.91 1.01 -5.36
N ILE A 203 -4.17 1.45 -5.18
CA ILE A 203 -5.32 0.90 -5.91
C ILE A 203 -5.16 1.17 -7.41
N ALA A 204 -4.83 2.39 -7.82
CA ALA A 204 -4.63 2.74 -9.22
C ALA A 204 -3.53 1.89 -9.87
N THR A 205 -2.43 1.67 -9.15
CA THR A 205 -1.33 0.80 -9.62
C THR A 205 -1.78 -0.66 -9.76
N GLY A 206 -2.58 -1.16 -8.81
CA GLY A 206 -3.16 -2.50 -8.89
C GLY A 206 -4.09 -2.68 -10.08
N LEU A 207 -4.97 -1.70 -10.33
CA LEU A 207 -5.88 -1.70 -11.48
C LEU A 207 -5.11 -1.62 -12.81
N ALA A 208 -4.11 -0.75 -12.90
CA ALA A 208 -3.21 -0.67 -14.06
C ALA A 208 -2.45 -1.99 -14.32
N ALA A 209 -2.18 -2.76 -13.27
CA ALA A 209 -1.57 -4.09 -13.37
C ALA A 209 -2.59 -5.21 -13.69
N GLY A 210 -3.88 -4.89 -13.88
CA GLY A 210 -4.94 -5.84 -14.20
C GLY A 210 -5.53 -6.59 -13.01
N LEU A 211 -5.27 -6.14 -11.77
CA LEU A 211 -5.92 -6.73 -10.60
C LEU A 211 -7.42 -6.39 -10.59
N SER A 212 -8.23 -7.29 -10.03
CA SER A 212 -9.61 -6.94 -9.68
C SER A 212 -9.63 -5.83 -8.63
N LEU A 213 -10.69 -5.02 -8.62
CA LEU A 213 -10.80 -3.90 -7.68
C LEU A 213 -10.61 -4.34 -6.21
N GLY A 214 -11.25 -5.44 -5.81
CA GLY A 214 -11.08 -5.98 -4.46
C GLY A 214 -9.65 -6.41 -4.15
N ALA A 215 -8.93 -6.98 -5.11
CA ALA A 215 -7.52 -7.33 -4.93
C ALA A 215 -6.62 -6.07 -4.87
N ALA A 216 -6.88 -5.07 -5.71
CA ALA A 216 -6.18 -3.79 -5.68
C ALA A 216 -6.38 -3.04 -4.34
N VAL A 217 -7.59 -3.07 -3.78
CA VAL A 217 -7.91 -2.53 -2.46
C VAL A 217 -7.17 -3.29 -1.35
N ALA A 218 -7.22 -4.62 -1.36
CA ALA A 218 -6.51 -5.43 -0.36
C ALA A 218 -4.99 -5.15 -0.37
N ARG A 219 -4.39 -5.06 -1.57
CA ARG A 219 -2.99 -4.68 -1.77
C ARG A 219 -2.69 -3.28 -1.23
N GLY A 220 -3.54 -2.31 -1.54
CA GLY A 220 -3.41 -0.94 -1.07
C GLY A 220 -3.49 -0.80 0.46
N ILE A 221 -4.42 -1.51 1.10
CA ILE A 221 -4.53 -1.56 2.57
C ILE A 221 -3.24 -2.13 3.16
N GLY A 222 -2.76 -3.27 2.65
CA GLY A 222 -1.50 -3.85 3.10
C GLY A 222 -0.33 -2.88 2.94
N PHE A 223 -0.25 -2.16 1.82
CA PHE A 223 0.83 -1.20 1.55
C PHE A 223 0.85 -0.08 2.59
N VAL A 224 -0.32 0.52 2.84
CA VAL A 224 -0.46 1.60 3.83
C VAL A 224 -0.08 1.11 5.22
N ARG A 225 -0.53 -0.08 5.63
CA ARG A 225 -0.20 -0.62 6.96
C ARG A 225 1.30 -0.85 7.15
N ILE A 226 1.96 -1.46 6.17
CA ILE A 226 3.42 -1.64 6.21
C ILE A 226 4.13 -0.27 6.23
N ALA A 227 3.65 0.71 5.46
CA ALA A 227 4.22 2.06 5.45
C ALA A 227 4.05 2.75 6.81
N LEU A 228 2.90 2.58 7.48
CA LEU A 228 2.66 3.13 8.83
C LEU A 228 3.61 2.52 9.86
N HIS A 229 3.78 1.19 9.87
CA HIS A 229 4.77 0.53 10.72
C HIS A 229 6.21 0.97 10.41
N GLY A 230 6.49 1.27 9.14
CA GLY A 230 7.78 1.71 8.66
C GLY A 230 8.07 3.21 8.82
N ALA A 231 7.19 3.98 9.47
CA ALA A 231 7.32 5.43 9.54
C ALA A 231 8.71 5.88 10.07
N PRO A 232 9.37 6.85 9.41
CA PRO A 232 10.75 7.25 9.74
C PRO A 232 10.86 8.23 10.92
N GLY A 233 9.77 8.58 11.61
CA GLY A 233 9.82 9.47 12.77
C GLY A 233 10.03 10.96 12.46
N LEU A 234 9.92 11.38 11.19
CA LEU A 234 10.30 12.73 10.75
C LEU A 234 9.27 13.80 11.13
N GLY A 235 9.78 14.99 11.48
CA GLY A 235 9.01 16.20 11.74
C GLY A 235 8.38 16.27 13.15
N ALA A 236 7.81 17.42 13.46
CA ALA A 236 7.24 17.72 14.78
C ALA A 236 5.71 17.55 14.85
N GLY A 237 5.00 17.52 13.71
CA GLY A 237 3.55 17.29 13.65
C GLY A 237 3.18 15.94 13.04
N HIS A 238 2.27 15.95 12.07
CA HIS A 238 1.86 14.78 11.30
C HIS A 238 2.95 14.40 10.31
N GLY A 239 3.76 13.40 10.66
CA GLY A 239 4.89 12.99 9.83
C GLY A 239 4.51 12.05 8.69
N PRO A 240 5.40 11.88 7.70
CA PRO A 240 5.18 10.97 6.58
C PRO A 240 5.26 9.50 7.01
N MET A 241 4.62 8.62 6.24
CA MET A 241 4.79 7.18 6.35
C MET A 241 6.12 6.70 5.76
N GLY A 242 6.47 5.43 6.01
CA GLY A 242 7.69 4.79 5.53
C GLY A 242 7.57 4.09 4.19
N HIS A 243 7.18 4.79 3.10
CA HIS A 243 7.02 4.19 1.77
C HIS A 243 8.24 3.37 1.32
N ALA A 244 9.46 3.90 1.52
CA ALA A 244 10.70 3.23 1.14
C ALA A 244 10.99 1.94 1.94
N ARG A 245 10.29 1.74 3.06
CA ARG A 245 10.40 0.53 3.89
C ARG A 245 9.35 -0.52 3.53
N VAL A 246 8.43 -0.25 2.61
CA VAL A 246 7.42 -1.24 2.20
C VAL A 246 8.07 -2.37 1.40
N ARG A 247 7.74 -3.60 1.76
CA ARG A 247 8.18 -4.83 1.06
C ARG A 247 6.96 -5.67 0.78
N MET A 248 6.49 -5.60 -0.46
CA MET A 248 5.42 -6.44 -1.01
C MET A 248 6.08 -7.45 -1.95
N ASP A 249 6.98 -8.26 -1.40
CA ASP A 249 7.94 -9.04 -2.18
C ASP A 249 7.25 -10.08 -3.07
N SER A 250 6.07 -10.56 -2.67
CA SER A 250 5.20 -11.45 -3.44
C SER A 250 4.50 -10.81 -4.64
N ASP A 251 4.34 -9.48 -4.64
CA ASP A 251 3.42 -8.78 -5.54
C ASP A 251 4.08 -8.31 -6.84
N LEU A 252 5.42 -8.30 -6.88
CA LEU A 252 6.18 -7.96 -8.08
C LEU A 252 6.28 -9.14 -9.07
N GLY A 253 5.64 -10.27 -8.73
CA GLY A 253 5.57 -11.48 -9.53
C GLY A 253 6.64 -12.50 -9.16
N GLY A 254 6.25 -13.77 -9.18
CA GLY A 254 7.15 -14.90 -8.89
C GLY A 254 7.30 -15.22 -7.41
N LEU A 255 8.30 -16.05 -7.12
CA LEU A 255 8.68 -16.43 -5.76
C LEU A 255 9.77 -15.48 -5.26
N SER A 256 9.64 -14.97 -4.04
CA SER A 256 10.66 -14.11 -3.44
C SER A 256 11.43 -14.81 -2.32
N PRO A 257 12.75 -15.06 -2.49
CA PRO A 257 13.59 -15.56 -1.40
C PRO A 257 13.93 -14.41 -0.46
N ASN A 258 13.11 -14.23 0.56
CA ASN A 258 13.20 -13.10 1.49
C ASN A 258 13.31 -13.51 2.97
N GLN A 259 13.39 -14.81 3.24
CA GLN A 259 13.55 -15.37 4.57
C GLN A 259 14.39 -16.66 4.54
N VAL A 260 15.26 -16.83 5.54
CA VAL A 260 15.98 -18.08 5.79
C VAL A 260 15.95 -18.40 7.28
N THR A 261 15.73 -19.67 7.64
CA THR A 261 15.88 -20.14 9.02
C THR A 261 17.09 -21.05 9.12
N LEU A 262 17.97 -20.78 10.07
CA LEU A 262 19.18 -21.56 10.35
C LEU A 262 19.03 -22.34 11.66
N PRO A 263 19.57 -23.57 11.75
CA PRO A 263 19.57 -24.33 12.99
C PRO A 263 20.56 -23.70 13.98
N ALA A 264 20.14 -23.54 15.24
CA ALA A 264 20.98 -23.10 16.34
C ALA A 264 21.06 -24.18 17.43
N THR A 265 22.28 -24.58 17.76
CA THR A 265 22.57 -25.44 18.93
C THR A 265 22.83 -24.62 20.19
N ASP A 266 23.26 -23.36 20.02
CA ASP A 266 23.38 -22.35 21.06
C ASP A 266 22.68 -21.07 20.56
N HIS A 267 21.45 -20.87 21.02
CA HIS A 267 20.61 -19.74 20.64
C HIS A 267 21.26 -18.41 21.05
N ALA A 268 21.79 -18.31 22.27
CA ALA A 268 22.36 -17.06 22.79
C ALA A 268 23.62 -16.65 22.01
N ALA A 269 24.51 -17.59 21.72
CA ALA A 269 25.70 -17.33 20.93
C ALA A 269 25.35 -16.89 19.50
N SER A 270 24.39 -17.58 18.86
CA SER A 270 23.93 -17.24 17.51
C SER A 270 23.21 -15.89 17.47
N PHE A 271 22.39 -15.59 18.47
CA PHE A 271 21.72 -14.30 18.60
C PHE A 271 22.71 -13.15 18.70
N ALA A 272 23.73 -13.27 19.55
CA ALA A 272 24.78 -12.29 19.68
C ALA A 272 25.59 -12.12 18.38
N PHE A 273 25.89 -13.23 17.69
CA PHE A 273 26.60 -13.21 16.41
C PHE A 273 25.86 -12.42 15.33
N PHE A 274 24.57 -12.70 15.10
CA PHE A 274 23.80 -12.01 14.06
C PHE A 274 23.56 -10.53 14.37
N ARG A 275 23.45 -10.16 15.64
CA ARG A 275 23.47 -8.75 16.06
C ARG A 275 24.80 -8.07 15.75
N THR A 276 25.92 -8.76 15.97
CA THR A 276 27.27 -8.25 15.66
C THR A 276 27.44 -8.02 14.16
N LEU A 277 26.80 -8.82 13.31
CA LEU A 277 26.74 -8.60 11.86
C LEU A 277 25.88 -7.39 11.43
N GLY A 278 25.21 -6.73 12.37
CA GLY A 278 24.37 -5.56 12.10
C GLY A 278 22.92 -5.90 11.73
N LEU A 279 22.48 -7.14 11.91
CA LEU A 279 21.07 -7.48 11.74
C LEU A 279 20.27 -7.01 12.97
N THR A 280 19.11 -6.38 12.73
CA THR A 280 18.25 -5.88 13.80
C THR A 280 17.36 -7.02 14.30
N PRO A 281 17.42 -7.42 15.58
CA PRO A 281 16.50 -8.42 16.12
C PRO A 281 15.08 -7.83 16.14
N ILE A 282 14.12 -8.60 15.64
CA ILE A 282 12.71 -8.19 15.54
C ILE A 282 11.76 -9.16 16.25
N VAL A 283 12.20 -10.40 16.53
CA VAL A 283 11.48 -11.39 17.33
C VAL A 283 12.50 -12.16 18.15
N ASP A 284 12.19 -12.48 19.40
CA ASP A 284 12.95 -13.41 20.23
C ASP A 284 11.99 -14.18 21.15
N SER A 285 12.11 -15.51 21.15
CA SER A 285 11.36 -16.41 22.05
C SER A 285 12.27 -17.10 23.07
N ALA A 286 13.39 -16.45 23.42
CA ALA A 286 14.26 -16.79 24.55
C ALA A 286 14.66 -18.26 24.60
N GLY A 287 15.48 -18.67 23.63
CA GLY A 287 16.12 -20.00 23.59
C GLY A 287 15.63 -20.90 22.46
N ARG A 288 14.42 -20.67 21.94
CA ARG A 288 13.90 -21.46 20.81
C ARG A 288 14.11 -20.79 19.45
N TYR A 289 13.68 -19.54 19.29
CA TYR A 289 13.63 -18.87 17.99
C TYR A 289 14.02 -17.41 18.13
N ALA A 290 14.70 -16.87 17.12
CA ALA A 290 14.83 -15.42 16.95
C ALA A 290 14.83 -15.06 15.48
N ARG A 291 14.24 -13.90 15.14
CA ARG A 291 14.21 -13.35 13.79
C ARG A 291 14.88 -12.00 13.77
N PHE A 292 15.70 -11.79 12.75
CA PHE A 292 16.42 -10.58 12.48
C PHE A 292 16.02 -10.03 11.12
N GLU A 293 16.16 -8.73 10.97
CA GLU A 293 15.87 -7.98 9.75
C GLU A 293 17.15 -7.27 9.28
N SER A 294 17.42 -7.36 7.97
CA SER A 294 18.46 -6.57 7.31
C SER A 294 17.95 -5.17 6.96
N THR A 295 18.85 -4.23 6.69
CA THR A 295 18.49 -2.88 6.22
C THR A 295 17.62 -2.91 4.95
N ALA A 296 17.83 -3.90 4.08
CA ALA A 296 17.05 -4.08 2.86
C ALA A 296 15.66 -4.69 3.10
N GLY A 297 15.37 -5.20 4.31
CA GLY A 297 14.09 -5.81 4.68
C GLY A 297 14.01 -7.32 4.47
N THR A 298 15.08 -7.98 4.04
CA THR A 298 15.21 -9.45 4.10
C THR A 298 15.30 -9.89 5.55
N THR A 299 14.72 -11.03 5.88
CA THR A 299 14.74 -11.55 7.24
C THR A 299 15.56 -12.84 7.32
N LEU A 300 16.20 -13.05 8.46
CA LEU A 300 16.93 -14.27 8.80
C LEU A 300 16.45 -14.68 10.19
N SER A 301 16.17 -15.95 10.40
CA SER A 301 15.94 -16.47 11.74
C SER A 301 16.89 -17.59 12.10
N ILE A 302 17.04 -17.77 13.41
CA ILE A 302 17.59 -18.96 14.03
C ILE A 302 16.48 -19.69 14.74
N GLU A 303 16.47 -21.02 14.66
CA GLU A 303 15.56 -21.88 15.39
C GLU A 303 16.34 -23.04 16.02
N ALA A 304 15.91 -23.51 17.19
CA ALA A 304 16.51 -24.64 17.87
C ALA A 304 16.67 -25.82 16.90
N ALA A 305 17.87 -26.41 16.85
CA ALA A 305 18.23 -27.35 15.80
C ALA A 305 17.29 -28.57 15.75
N ASP A 306 16.81 -29.05 16.89
CA ASP A 306 15.87 -30.15 17.03
C ASP A 306 14.46 -29.84 16.46
N GLU A 307 14.04 -28.58 16.46
CA GLU A 307 12.74 -28.14 15.89
C GLU A 307 12.73 -28.14 14.35
N ILE A 308 13.90 -28.12 13.71
CA ILE A 308 14.05 -28.04 12.24
C ILE A 308 14.96 -29.13 11.66
N ASP A 309 15.08 -30.27 12.35
CA ASP A 309 15.91 -31.42 11.96
C ASP A 309 17.38 -31.07 11.65
N GLY A 310 17.91 -30.02 12.28
CA GLY A 310 19.28 -29.55 12.12
C GLY A 310 19.60 -29.01 10.72
N ARG A 311 18.59 -28.66 9.90
CA ARG A 311 18.78 -28.22 8.51
C ARG A 311 18.26 -26.81 8.27
N PRO A 312 18.97 -25.99 7.47
CA PRO A 312 18.45 -24.71 7.01
C PRO A 312 17.15 -24.86 6.21
N ILE A 313 16.25 -23.89 6.36
CA ILE A 313 15.01 -23.80 5.59
C ILE A 313 15.02 -22.48 4.82
N LEU A 314 14.89 -22.56 3.48
CA LEU A 314 14.70 -21.39 2.64
C LEU A 314 13.21 -21.10 2.48
N PHE A 315 12.81 -19.86 2.74
CA PHE A 315 11.43 -19.41 2.62
C PHE A 315 11.26 -18.60 1.34
N LEU A 316 10.24 -18.96 0.56
CA LEU A 316 9.90 -18.37 -0.73
C LEU A 316 8.50 -17.78 -0.64
N GLU A 317 8.40 -16.46 -0.57
CA GLU A 317 7.11 -15.78 -0.45
C GLU A 317 6.40 -15.73 -1.81
N THR A 318 5.09 -15.99 -1.80
CA THR A 318 4.22 -15.99 -2.99
C THR A 318 2.90 -15.30 -2.68
N ALA A 319 2.34 -14.61 -3.67
CA ALA A 319 1.04 -13.95 -3.54
C ALA A 319 -0.11 -14.97 -3.58
N ASP A 320 0.10 -16.09 -4.29
CA ASP A 320 -0.87 -17.17 -4.41
C ASP A 320 -0.20 -18.51 -4.02
N LEU A 321 -0.34 -18.84 -2.74
CA LEU A 321 0.23 -20.06 -2.16
C LEU A 321 -0.46 -21.32 -2.71
N ASP A 322 -1.78 -21.26 -2.91
CA ASP A 322 -2.56 -22.40 -3.41
C ASP A 322 -2.17 -22.73 -4.84
N ALA A 323 -2.06 -21.72 -5.72
CA ALA A 323 -1.59 -21.92 -7.08
C ALA A 323 -0.15 -22.45 -7.13
N ALA A 324 0.74 -21.96 -6.27
CA ALA A 324 2.12 -22.45 -6.21
C ALA A 324 2.18 -23.93 -5.81
N VAL A 325 1.43 -24.33 -4.78
CA VAL A 325 1.33 -25.74 -4.34
C VAL A 325 0.68 -26.61 -5.42
N ALA A 326 -0.40 -26.15 -6.06
CA ALA A 326 -1.06 -26.88 -7.13
C ALA A 326 -0.13 -27.14 -8.32
N ARG A 327 0.69 -26.15 -8.71
CA ARG A 327 1.71 -26.32 -9.77
C ARG A 327 2.72 -27.40 -9.44
N LEU A 328 3.23 -27.43 -8.20
CA LEU A 328 4.18 -28.46 -7.77
C LEU A 328 3.56 -29.85 -7.78
N ARG A 329 2.32 -29.99 -7.28
CA ARG A 329 1.59 -31.26 -7.29
C ARG A 329 1.33 -31.76 -8.71
N ALA A 330 0.93 -30.87 -9.62
CA ALA A 330 0.72 -31.21 -11.02
C ALA A 330 2.01 -31.70 -11.71
N ALA A 331 3.17 -31.21 -11.26
CA ALA A 331 4.49 -31.67 -11.72
C ALA A 331 4.99 -32.95 -11.00
N GLY A 332 4.18 -33.55 -10.12
CA GLY A 332 4.53 -34.79 -9.40
C GLY A 332 5.39 -34.59 -8.15
N HIS A 333 5.59 -33.35 -7.69
CA HIS A 333 6.32 -33.08 -6.46
C HIS A 333 5.42 -33.20 -5.22
N ALA A 334 5.96 -33.84 -4.17
CA ALA A 334 5.29 -33.91 -2.88
C ALA A 334 5.43 -32.56 -2.14
N VAL A 335 4.31 -31.97 -1.77
CA VAL A 335 4.24 -30.70 -1.02
C VAL A 335 3.10 -30.78 -0.02
N ALA A 336 3.37 -30.33 1.21
CA ALA A 336 2.37 -30.29 2.28
C ALA A 336 1.20 -29.39 1.90
N ASP A 337 0.04 -29.61 2.53
CA ASP A 337 -1.08 -28.68 2.37
C ASP A 337 -0.72 -27.31 2.96
N PRO A 338 -1.17 -26.21 2.34
CA PRO A 338 -1.01 -24.89 2.94
C PRO A 338 -1.79 -24.73 4.24
N VAL A 339 -1.10 -24.35 5.32
CA VAL A 339 -1.68 -24.21 6.67
C VAL A 339 -1.50 -22.79 7.18
N ALA A 340 -2.57 -22.23 7.78
CA ALA A 340 -2.50 -20.96 8.49
C ALA A 340 -1.83 -21.17 9.85
N GLN A 341 -0.84 -20.34 10.16
CA GLN A 341 -0.04 -20.49 11.36
C GLN A 341 -0.48 -19.52 12.47
N PRO A 342 -0.27 -19.88 13.75
CA PRO A 342 -0.60 -19.00 14.88
C PRO A 342 0.10 -17.64 14.84
N TRP A 343 1.24 -17.56 14.16
CA TRP A 343 2.00 -16.32 13.99
C TRP A 343 1.59 -15.50 12.75
N GLY A 344 0.43 -15.80 12.17
CA GLY A 344 -0.27 -14.90 11.25
C GLY A 344 0.18 -14.96 9.79
N TRP A 345 0.97 -15.95 9.38
CA TRP A 345 1.21 -16.24 7.96
C TRP A 345 0.60 -17.59 7.57
N ARG A 346 0.51 -17.86 6.26
CA ARG A 346 0.13 -19.17 5.73
C ARG A 346 1.31 -19.79 5.01
N GLU A 347 1.57 -21.08 5.21
CA GLU A 347 2.76 -21.73 4.66
C GLU A 347 2.52 -23.19 4.23
N ALA A 348 3.38 -23.68 3.33
CA ALA A 348 3.43 -25.07 2.87
C ALA A 348 4.90 -25.53 2.76
N ARG A 349 5.24 -26.63 3.43
CA ARG A 349 6.58 -27.21 3.39
C ARG A 349 6.77 -28.10 2.15
N VAL A 350 7.93 -28.00 1.53
CA VAL A 350 8.33 -28.80 0.38
C VAL A 350 9.81 -29.11 0.46
N THR A 351 10.18 -30.31 -0.01
CA THR A 351 11.58 -30.71 -0.17
C THR A 351 11.87 -30.75 -1.66
N ASP A 352 12.96 -30.13 -2.09
CA ASP A 352 13.38 -30.22 -3.50
C ASP A 352 13.93 -31.62 -3.84
N PRO A 353 14.19 -31.93 -5.13
CA PRO A 353 14.72 -33.24 -5.52
C PRO A 353 16.10 -33.59 -4.92
N ALA A 354 16.85 -32.60 -4.42
CA ALA A 354 18.15 -32.79 -3.80
C ALA A 354 18.07 -32.94 -2.26
N GLY A 355 16.88 -32.83 -1.66
CA GLY A 355 16.68 -32.95 -0.23
C GLY A 355 16.74 -31.62 0.55
N ASN A 356 16.83 -30.49 -0.13
CA ASN A 356 16.82 -29.16 0.50
C ASN A 356 15.42 -28.81 1.03
N ALA A 357 15.36 -28.30 2.26
CA ALA A 357 14.12 -27.90 2.89
C ALA A 357 13.69 -26.50 2.44
N LEU A 358 12.48 -26.40 1.89
CA LEU A 358 11.87 -25.16 1.43
C LEU A 358 10.53 -24.94 2.13
N CYS A 359 10.15 -23.67 2.25
CA CYS A 359 8.85 -23.26 2.73
C CYS A 359 8.24 -22.23 1.77
N LEU A 360 7.13 -22.57 1.12
CA LEU A 360 6.34 -21.61 0.37
C LEU A 360 5.40 -20.91 1.34
N TYR A 361 5.31 -19.59 1.31
CA TYR A 361 4.49 -18.87 2.30
C TYR A 361 3.93 -17.54 1.81
N THR A 362 2.97 -17.00 2.56
CA THR A 362 2.40 -15.66 2.39
C THR A 362 2.25 -15.05 3.77
N ALA A 363 3.01 -13.98 4.05
CA ALA A 363 3.09 -13.40 5.39
C ALA A 363 2.57 -11.97 5.50
N GLY A 364 2.49 -11.24 4.39
CA GLY A 364 2.09 -9.85 4.40
C GLY A 364 2.95 -9.04 5.38
N GLU A 365 2.31 -8.25 6.24
CA GLU A 365 3.06 -7.44 7.21
C GLU A 365 3.74 -8.27 8.31
N HIS A 366 3.21 -9.43 8.69
CA HIS A 366 3.65 -10.20 9.87
C HIS A 366 5.05 -10.80 9.77
N ARG A 367 5.62 -10.89 8.56
CA ARG A 367 7.03 -11.29 8.39
C ARG A 367 7.96 -10.35 9.16
N ARG A 368 7.70 -9.05 9.05
CA ARG A 368 8.51 -8.00 9.65
C ARG A 368 7.81 -7.39 10.85
N PHE A 369 6.51 -7.16 10.79
CA PHE A 369 5.74 -6.45 11.81
C PHE A 369 4.72 -7.38 12.51
N PRO A 370 5.14 -8.49 13.14
CA PRO A 370 4.23 -9.27 13.95
C PRO A 370 3.82 -8.48 15.21
N PRO A 371 2.65 -8.77 15.82
CA PRO A 371 2.21 -8.10 17.04
C PRO A 371 3.18 -8.17 18.23
N TRP A 372 4.04 -9.19 18.29
CA TRP A 372 5.09 -9.37 19.31
C TRP A 372 6.48 -8.90 18.83
N ARG A 373 6.54 -7.99 17.84
CA ARG A 373 7.81 -7.44 17.37
C ARG A 373 8.55 -6.76 18.52
N LEU A 374 9.85 -7.03 18.66
CA LEU A 374 10.71 -6.31 19.59
C LEU A 374 10.73 -4.82 19.24
N ALA A 375 10.72 -3.97 20.26
CA ALA A 375 10.94 -2.54 20.08
C ALA A 375 12.32 -2.31 19.43
N CYS A 376 12.42 -1.32 18.56
CA CYS A 376 13.71 -0.92 18.03
C CYS A 376 14.56 -0.44 19.23
N PRO A 377 15.81 -0.91 19.40
CA PRO A 377 16.70 -0.31 20.38
C PRO A 377 16.86 1.17 20.04
N ASP A 378 16.66 2.03 21.04
CA ASP A 378 16.89 3.49 20.93
C ASP A 378 18.35 3.83 20.56
#